data_AF-G9YIH8-F1
#
_entry.id   AF-G9YIH8-F1
#
_cell.length_a   1.000
_cell.length_b   1.000
_cell.length_c   1.000
_cell.angle_alpha   90.00
_cell.angle_beta   90.00
_cell.angle_gamma   90.00
#
_symmetry.space_group_name_H-M   'P 1'
#
loop_
_entity.id
_entity.type
_entity.pdbx_description
1 polymer ?
#
loop_
_entity_poly.entity_id
_entity_poly.type
_entity_poly.pdbx_seq_one_letter_code
_entity_poly.pdbx_strand_id
1 'polypeptide(L)'
;MEELKAEALRECAAQFARIDAVSLKNTEKVLAAYKEARVSAFHFAGTSGYGYNDPGREKLDEVFARVFKAEKAVVRPHFVSGTHALATVLCALLETGDMLVSLVGAPYDTMQGVIGYARDSRNSLKKKGVLYREVPLRDNTYDLQAIRKIVLKERPKMVLLQRSRGYSTRPSLRIEDIREILAVVKEVSPETICFVDNCYGEFAAGEEPIEAGAHIIAGSLIKNPGGGIAPTGGYIAGRADLVEKAADYLTAPGLGDELGSYASGYRLFFQGFFMAPHVTAQAIKGAVFAAA
;
A
#
# COMPACT_ATOMS: atom_id res chain seq x y z
N MET A 1 3.14 -5.56 -39.29
CA MET A 1 2.45 -5.74 -38.00
C MET A 1 2.86 -7.03 -37.29
N GLU A 2 2.65 -8.21 -37.87
CA GLU A 2 3.10 -9.47 -37.22
C GLU A 2 4.63 -9.57 -37.06
N GLU A 3 5.41 -9.07 -38.02
CA GLU A 3 6.88 -9.02 -37.90
C GLU A 3 7.34 -8.11 -36.75
N LEU A 4 6.77 -6.90 -36.64
CA LEU A 4 7.03 -5.96 -35.55
C LEU A 4 6.68 -6.56 -34.19
N LYS A 5 5.53 -7.24 -34.09
CA LYS A 5 5.12 -7.97 -32.88
C LYS A 5 6.11 -9.07 -32.52
N ALA A 6 6.57 -9.85 -33.49
CA ALA A 6 7.54 -10.91 -33.25
C ALA A 6 8.89 -10.36 -32.80
N GLU A 7 9.31 -9.21 -33.33
CA GLU A 7 10.50 -8.49 -32.91
C GLU A 7 10.39 -7.97 -31.46
N ALA A 8 9.32 -7.23 -31.14
CA ALA A 8 9.05 -6.76 -29.78
C ALA A 8 9.02 -7.91 -28.76
N LEU A 9 8.40 -9.06 -29.11
CA LEU A 9 8.41 -10.24 -28.24
C LEU A 9 9.81 -10.83 -28.01
N ARG A 10 10.70 -10.79 -29.01
CA ARG A 10 12.09 -11.23 -28.85
C ARG A 10 12.84 -10.29 -27.91
N GLU A 11 12.67 -8.99 -28.04
CA GLU A 11 13.29 -7.98 -27.16
C GLU A 11 12.80 -8.11 -25.70
N CYS A 12 11.52 -8.44 -25.50
CA CYS A 12 10.92 -8.60 -24.18
C CYS A 12 11.36 -9.88 -23.44
N ALA A 13 11.90 -10.89 -24.13
CA ALA A 13 12.09 -12.23 -23.59
C ALA A 13 12.89 -12.27 -22.27
N ALA A 14 13.98 -11.51 -22.19
CA ALA A 14 14.80 -11.43 -20.99
C ALA A 14 14.07 -10.77 -19.80
N GLN A 15 13.26 -9.75 -20.07
CA GLN A 15 12.44 -9.10 -19.02
C GLN A 15 11.31 -10.01 -18.58
N PHE A 16 10.66 -10.72 -19.51
CA PHE A 16 9.58 -11.65 -19.17
C PHE A 16 10.07 -12.77 -18.24
N ALA A 17 11.26 -13.33 -18.50
CA ALA A 17 11.85 -14.34 -17.62
C ALA A 17 12.12 -13.80 -16.21
N ARG A 18 12.59 -12.54 -16.08
CA ARG A 18 12.79 -11.89 -14.77
C ARG A 18 11.45 -11.67 -14.05
N ILE A 19 10.43 -11.22 -14.77
CA ILE A 19 9.08 -11.00 -14.22
C ILE A 19 8.48 -12.34 -13.74
N ASP A 20 8.66 -13.43 -14.47
CA ASP A 20 8.20 -14.75 -14.07
C ASP A 20 8.90 -15.26 -12.80
N ALA A 21 10.21 -15.02 -12.66
CA ALA A 21 10.94 -15.37 -11.46
C ALA A 21 10.42 -14.61 -10.22
N VAL A 22 10.10 -13.31 -10.36
CA VAL A 22 9.48 -12.51 -9.30
C VAL A 22 8.07 -13.01 -8.99
N SER A 23 7.28 -13.33 -10.02
CA SER A 23 5.94 -13.89 -9.86
C SER A 23 5.96 -15.19 -9.07
N LEU A 24 6.86 -16.12 -9.43
CA LEU A 24 7.04 -17.40 -8.74
C LEU A 24 7.38 -17.21 -7.26
N LYS A 25 8.38 -16.38 -6.95
CA LYS A 25 8.76 -16.07 -5.55
C LYS A 25 7.58 -15.51 -4.76
N ASN A 26 6.79 -14.63 -5.37
CA ASN A 26 5.62 -14.04 -4.72
C ASN A 26 4.46 -15.05 -4.58
N THR A 27 4.25 -15.94 -5.55
CA THR A 27 3.28 -17.04 -5.44
C THR A 27 3.65 -18.00 -4.31
N GLU A 28 4.92 -18.35 -4.17
CA GLU A 28 5.41 -19.17 -3.05
C GLU A 28 5.18 -18.48 -1.70
N LYS A 29 5.47 -17.17 -1.61
CA LYS A 29 5.21 -16.34 -0.43
C LYS A 29 3.74 -16.35 -0.03
N VAL A 30 2.83 -16.16 -0.99
CA VAL A 30 1.38 -16.20 -0.75
C VAL A 30 0.92 -17.61 -0.37
N LEU A 31 1.37 -18.64 -1.08
CA LEU A 31 1.01 -20.03 -0.77
C LEU A 31 1.46 -20.44 0.65
N ALA A 32 2.66 -20.03 1.06
CA ALA A 32 3.16 -20.27 2.41
C ALA A 32 2.27 -19.59 3.46
N ALA A 33 1.91 -18.31 3.27
CA ALA A 33 1.02 -17.60 4.17
C ALA A 33 -0.37 -18.28 4.30
N TYR A 34 -0.93 -18.78 3.20
CA TYR A 34 -2.21 -19.52 3.23
C TYR A 34 -2.11 -20.82 4.03
N LYS A 35 -1.01 -21.57 3.85
CA LYS A 35 -0.76 -22.83 4.58
C LYS A 35 -0.56 -22.57 6.07
N GLU A 36 0.26 -21.59 6.42
CA GLU A 36 0.54 -21.22 7.81
C GLU A 36 -0.71 -20.73 8.54
N ALA A 37 -1.50 -19.88 7.89
CA ALA A 37 -2.77 -19.39 8.44
C ALA A 37 -3.86 -20.48 8.47
N ARG A 38 -3.64 -21.62 7.80
CA ARG A 38 -4.58 -22.75 7.65
C ARG A 38 -5.90 -22.34 7.02
N VAL A 39 -5.81 -21.57 5.93
CA VAL A 39 -6.98 -21.15 5.14
C VAL A 39 -7.76 -22.38 4.66
N SER A 40 -9.08 -22.32 4.76
CA SER A 40 -9.99 -23.42 4.45
C SER A 40 -11.34 -22.87 4.00
N ALA A 41 -12.20 -23.73 3.45
CA ALA A 41 -13.53 -23.35 2.97
C ALA A 41 -14.41 -22.67 4.04
N PHE A 42 -14.18 -22.97 5.33
CA PHE A 42 -14.85 -22.33 6.45
C PHE A 42 -14.65 -20.81 6.46
N HIS A 43 -13.47 -20.33 6.09
CA HIS A 43 -13.12 -18.91 6.09
C HIS A 43 -13.76 -18.12 4.92
N PHE A 44 -14.49 -18.79 4.03
CA PHE A 44 -15.10 -18.13 2.86
C PHE A 44 -16.51 -17.63 3.11
N ALA A 45 -17.15 -18.07 4.18
CA ALA A 45 -18.51 -17.71 4.52
C ALA A 45 -18.64 -16.20 4.78
N GLY A 46 -19.82 -15.64 4.48
CA GLY A 46 -20.16 -14.27 4.86
C GLY A 46 -20.74 -14.22 6.26
N THR A 47 -20.71 -13.02 6.85
CA THR A 47 -21.34 -12.72 8.14
C THR A 47 -22.37 -11.61 7.98
N SER A 48 -23.21 -11.41 9.00
CA SER A 48 -24.24 -10.37 9.04
C SER A 48 -24.22 -9.59 10.36
N GLY A 49 -25.00 -8.51 10.42
CA GLY A 49 -25.10 -7.66 11.60
C GLY A 49 -23.77 -6.99 11.96
N TYR A 50 -23.38 -7.04 13.24
CA TYR A 50 -22.10 -6.49 13.69
C TYR A 50 -20.89 -7.25 13.13
N GLY A 51 -21.04 -8.55 12.86
CA GLY A 51 -19.95 -9.40 12.38
C GLY A 51 -18.86 -9.64 13.43
N TYR A 52 -19.20 -9.76 14.71
CA TYR A 52 -18.22 -10.17 15.73
C TYR A 52 -17.73 -11.60 15.47
N ASN A 53 -16.46 -11.86 15.81
CA ASN A 53 -15.81 -13.16 15.66
C ASN A 53 -15.97 -13.73 14.24
N ASP A 54 -15.69 -12.90 13.22
CA ASP A 54 -15.77 -13.31 11.83
C ASP A 54 -14.46 -14.01 11.43
N PRO A 55 -14.46 -15.35 11.31
CA PRO A 55 -13.24 -16.10 11.05
C PRO A 55 -12.68 -15.80 9.66
N GLY A 56 -13.53 -15.48 8.66
CA GLY A 56 -13.07 -15.19 7.31
C GLY A 56 -12.32 -13.86 7.24
N ARG A 57 -12.87 -12.84 7.90
CA ARG A 57 -12.26 -11.51 8.02
C ARG A 57 -10.92 -11.55 8.75
N GLU A 58 -10.90 -12.13 9.95
CA GLU A 58 -9.69 -12.22 10.78
C GLU A 58 -8.59 -13.02 10.07
N LYS A 59 -8.97 -14.09 9.37
CA LYS A 59 -8.03 -14.90 8.61
C LYS A 59 -7.45 -14.17 7.40
N LEU A 60 -8.25 -13.32 6.75
CA LEU A 60 -7.78 -12.51 5.63
C LEU A 60 -6.73 -11.49 6.09
N ASP A 61 -6.94 -10.88 7.25
CA ASP A 61 -5.96 -9.98 7.89
C ASP A 61 -4.66 -10.70 8.20
N GLU A 62 -4.73 -11.87 8.83
CA GLU A 62 -3.54 -12.68 9.14
C GLU A 62 -2.74 -13.01 7.87
N VAL A 63 -3.41 -13.43 6.80
CA VAL A 63 -2.78 -13.75 5.53
C VAL A 63 -2.07 -12.53 4.92
N PHE A 64 -2.71 -11.36 4.92
CA PHE A 64 -2.10 -10.13 4.43
C PHE A 64 -0.89 -9.74 5.28
N ALA A 65 -1.00 -9.78 6.61
CA ALA A 65 0.09 -9.47 7.52
C ALA A 65 1.32 -10.36 7.24
N ARG A 66 1.11 -11.69 7.10
CA ARG A 66 2.18 -12.66 6.78
C ARG A 66 2.84 -12.40 5.43
N VAL A 67 2.06 -12.08 4.39
CA VAL A 67 2.59 -11.84 3.03
C VAL A 67 3.40 -10.54 2.97
N PHE A 68 2.91 -9.48 3.61
CA PHE A 68 3.56 -8.17 3.64
C PHE A 68 4.62 -8.03 4.74
N LYS A 69 4.88 -9.09 5.53
CA LYS A 69 5.81 -9.08 6.67
C LYS A 69 5.47 -8.00 7.70
N ALA A 70 4.19 -7.73 7.87
CA ALA A 70 3.65 -6.80 8.85
C ALA A 70 3.27 -7.53 10.14
N GLU A 71 3.22 -6.77 11.24
CA GLU A 71 2.76 -7.26 12.55
C GLU A 71 1.24 -7.46 12.56
N LYS A 72 0.50 -6.52 11.94
CA LYS A 72 -0.96 -6.56 11.81
C LYS A 72 -1.39 -6.04 10.43
N ALA A 73 -2.57 -6.43 10.00
CA ALA A 73 -3.23 -5.87 8.83
C ALA A 73 -4.73 -5.73 9.06
N VAL A 74 -5.36 -4.82 8.31
CA VAL A 74 -6.81 -4.64 8.23
C VAL A 74 -7.19 -4.60 6.75
N VAL A 75 -7.91 -5.62 6.31
CA VAL A 75 -8.33 -5.83 4.92
C VAL A 75 -9.85 -5.87 4.89
N ARG A 76 -10.47 -4.85 4.30
CA ARG A 76 -11.92 -4.66 4.45
C ARG A 76 -12.60 -4.30 3.13
N PRO A 77 -13.81 -4.82 2.87
CA PRO A 77 -14.67 -4.34 1.80
C PRO A 77 -15.21 -2.92 2.08
N HIS A 78 -15.20 -2.49 3.34
CA HIS A 78 -15.67 -1.18 3.82
C HIS A 78 -14.82 -0.01 3.28
N PHE A 79 -13.57 -0.26 2.89
CA PHE A 79 -12.79 0.73 2.17
C PHE A 79 -13.33 0.89 0.75
N VAL A 80 -14.07 1.97 0.50
CA VAL A 80 -14.60 2.28 -0.84
C VAL A 80 -13.53 2.52 -1.92
N SER A 81 -12.27 2.77 -1.55
CA SER A 81 -11.14 2.93 -2.49
C SER A 81 -9.79 2.86 -1.79
N GLY A 82 -8.69 2.80 -2.57
CA GLY A 82 -7.33 2.99 -2.04
C GLY A 82 -7.13 4.36 -1.37
N THR A 83 -7.69 5.43 -1.94
CA THR A 83 -7.65 6.76 -1.32
C THR A 83 -8.34 6.77 0.04
N HIS A 84 -9.42 6.01 0.22
CA HIS A 84 -10.05 5.86 1.54
C HIS A 84 -9.08 5.19 2.53
N ALA A 85 -8.44 4.07 2.16
CA ALA A 85 -7.46 3.41 3.03
C ALA A 85 -6.28 4.34 3.40
N LEU A 86 -5.74 5.10 2.44
CA LEU A 86 -4.68 6.07 2.68
C LEU A 86 -5.14 7.21 3.61
N ALA A 87 -6.33 7.76 3.37
CA ALA A 87 -6.91 8.81 4.20
C ALA A 87 -7.18 8.32 5.63
N THR A 88 -7.66 7.08 5.80
CA THR A 88 -7.84 6.44 7.11
C THR A 88 -6.52 6.43 7.89
N VAL A 89 -5.40 6.02 7.29
CA VAL A 89 -4.08 6.05 7.95
C VAL A 89 -3.71 7.47 8.37
N LEU A 90 -3.80 8.44 7.46
CA LEU A 90 -3.42 9.82 7.77
C LEU A 90 -4.30 10.44 8.86
N CYS A 91 -5.62 10.29 8.75
CA CYS A 91 -6.56 10.89 9.69
C CYS A 91 -6.53 10.22 11.07
N ALA A 92 -6.22 8.93 11.15
CA ALA A 92 -6.07 8.20 12.40
C ALA A 92 -4.80 8.57 13.17
N LEU A 93 -3.71 8.87 12.46
CA LEU A 93 -2.38 8.97 13.04
C LEU A 93 -1.84 10.40 13.19
N LEU A 94 -2.47 11.38 12.52
CA LEU A 94 -2.08 12.79 12.59
C LEU A 94 -3.12 13.61 13.38
N GLU A 95 -2.65 14.40 14.33
CA GLU A 95 -3.43 15.29 15.18
C GLU A 95 -3.13 16.77 14.87
N THR A 96 -3.88 17.66 15.51
CA THR A 96 -3.68 19.11 15.39
C THR A 96 -2.23 19.48 15.78
N GLY A 97 -1.53 20.20 14.90
CA GLY A 97 -0.15 20.61 15.13
C GLY A 97 0.91 19.60 14.66
N ASP A 98 0.53 18.36 14.35
CA ASP A 98 1.46 17.39 13.77
C ASP A 98 1.92 17.84 12.38
N MET A 99 3.15 17.47 12.03
CA MET A 99 3.69 17.69 10.69
C MET A 99 3.74 16.40 9.87
N LEU A 100 3.15 16.48 8.67
CA LEU A 100 3.29 15.54 7.57
C LEU A 100 4.27 16.07 6.52
N VAL A 101 5.21 15.22 6.06
CA VAL A 101 6.13 15.57 4.97
C VAL A 101 6.04 14.55 3.84
N SER A 102 5.70 14.98 2.63
CA SER A 102 5.85 14.15 1.43
C SER A 102 7.30 14.17 0.95
N LEU A 103 7.97 13.01 0.89
CA LEU A 103 9.41 12.95 0.62
C LEU A 103 9.79 12.98 -0.87
N VAL A 104 8.82 12.80 -1.77
CA VAL A 104 9.06 12.63 -3.21
C VAL A 104 8.12 13.50 -4.04
N GLY A 105 8.10 14.79 -3.74
CA GLY A 105 7.23 15.79 -4.36
C GLY A 105 5.78 15.72 -3.89
N ALA A 106 4.90 16.40 -4.62
CA ALA A 106 3.47 16.42 -4.34
C ALA A 106 2.83 15.02 -4.54
N PRO A 107 1.97 14.56 -3.61
CA PRO A 107 1.13 13.38 -3.80
C PRO A 107 0.15 13.55 -4.96
N TYR A 108 -0.39 12.43 -5.45
CA TYR A 108 -1.39 12.42 -6.51
C TYR A 108 -2.68 13.17 -6.13
N ASP A 109 -3.43 13.62 -7.14
CA ASP A 109 -4.48 14.64 -7.05
C ASP A 109 -5.52 14.41 -5.95
N THR A 110 -5.98 13.16 -5.74
CA THR A 110 -7.00 12.92 -4.70
C THR A 110 -6.44 13.04 -3.28
N MET A 111 -5.15 12.70 -3.09
CA MET A 111 -4.49 12.88 -1.79
C MET A 111 -4.24 14.36 -1.48
N GLN A 112 -4.07 15.21 -2.51
CA GLN A 112 -4.00 16.66 -2.30
C GLN A 112 -5.29 17.22 -1.70
N GLY A 113 -6.45 16.64 -2.04
CA GLY A 113 -7.73 16.99 -1.41
C GLY A 113 -7.87 16.50 0.04
N VAL A 114 -7.30 15.33 0.37
CA VAL A 114 -7.22 14.82 1.75
C VAL A 114 -6.32 15.72 2.60
N ILE A 115 -5.17 16.13 2.05
CA ILE A 115 -4.19 16.96 2.75
C ILE A 115 -4.67 18.43 2.86
N GLY A 116 -5.24 19.00 1.81
CA GLY A 116 -5.91 20.30 1.83
C GLY A 116 -5.05 21.52 1.48
N TYR A 117 -3.76 21.36 1.21
CA TYR A 117 -2.86 22.49 0.93
C TYR A 117 -2.91 22.96 -0.53
N ALA A 118 -2.82 22.04 -1.48
CA ALA A 118 -2.95 22.35 -2.91
C ALA A 118 -4.41 22.43 -3.36
N ARG A 119 -5.30 21.64 -2.74
CA ARG A 119 -6.75 21.63 -3.03
C ARG A 119 -7.53 21.68 -1.73
N ASP A 120 -8.12 22.84 -1.41
CA ASP A 120 -8.89 23.00 -0.17
C ASP A 120 -10.11 22.06 -0.16
N SER A 121 -10.34 21.41 0.98
CA SER A 121 -11.50 20.54 1.19
C SER A 121 -12.00 20.66 2.63
N ARG A 122 -13.32 20.48 2.82
CA ARG A 122 -14.02 20.79 4.08
C ARG A 122 -13.50 20.00 5.29
N ASN A 123 -13.03 18.77 5.06
CA ASN A 123 -12.55 17.85 6.11
C ASN A 123 -11.08 17.44 5.89
N SER A 124 -10.29 18.29 5.23
CA SER A 124 -8.87 18.01 5.00
C SER A 124 -8.04 18.05 6.30
N LEU A 125 -6.88 17.41 6.27
CA LEU A 125 -5.88 17.47 7.33
C LEU A 125 -5.49 18.92 7.68
N LYS A 126 -5.40 19.81 6.68
CA LYS A 126 -5.21 21.25 6.91
C LYS A 126 -6.30 21.85 7.80
N LYS A 127 -7.58 21.50 7.61
CA LYS A 127 -8.68 21.98 8.49
C LYS A 127 -8.62 21.34 9.88
N LYS A 128 -8.08 20.11 9.99
CA LYS A 128 -7.74 19.47 11.27
C LYS A 128 -6.53 20.13 11.97
N GLY A 129 -5.83 21.07 11.31
CA GLY A 129 -4.67 21.75 11.86
C GLY A 129 -3.35 20.99 11.71
N VAL A 130 -3.32 19.96 10.86
CA VAL A 130 -2.08 19.26 10.48
C VAL A 130 -1.27 20.16 9.54
N LEU A 131 0.01 20.28 9.83
CA LEU A 131 0.97 21.03 9.03
C LEU A 131 1.55 20.14 7.93
N TYR A 132 1.88 20.73 6.78
CA TYR A 132 2.34 19.96 5.61
C TYR A 132 3.54 20.60 4.90
N ARG A 133 4.47 19.76 4.45
CA ARG A 133 5.61 20.12 3.59
C ARG A 133 5.86 19.06 2.52
N GLU A 134 6.57 19.48 1.49
CA GLU A 134 7.02 18.62 0.39
C GLU A 134 8.51 18.78 0.19
N VAL A 135 9.20 17.68 -0.10
CA VAL A 135 10.56 17.74 -0.60
C VAL A 135 10.51 17.82 -2.12
N PRO A 136 11.06 18.88 -2.74
CA PRO A 136 11.11 18.98 -4.19
C PRO A 136 12.00 17.89 -4.76
N LEU A 137 11.68 17.45 -5.97
CA LEU A 137 12.53 16.51 -6.71
C LEU A 137 13.82 17.20 -7.16
N ARG A 138 14.89 16.41 -7.26
CA ARG A 138 16.16 16.81 -7.88
C ARG A 138 16.39 15.93 -9.10
N ASP A 139 16.63 16.53 -10.25
CA ASP A 139 16.84 15.81 -11.51
C ASP A 139 15.74 14.76 -11.81
N ASN A 140 14.49 15.13 -11.50
CA ASN A 140 13.29 14.29 -11.65
C ASN A 140 13.30 13.00 -10.79
N THR A 141 14.06 12.98 -9.68
CA THR A 141 14.08 11.92 -8.67
C THR A 141 14.13 12.48 -7.24
N TYR A 142 14.18 11.59 -6.23
CA TYR A 142 14.28 11.96 -4.81
C TYR A 142 15.64 12.59 -4.47
N ASP A 143 15.66 13.52 -3.51
CA ASP A 143 16.89 14.15 -3.00
C ASP A 143 17.13 13.78 -1.54
N LEU A 144 18.05 12.85 -1.30
CA LEU A 144 18.39 12.38 0.04
C LEU A 144 18.91 13.49 0.97
N GLN A 145 19.62 14.49 0.43
CA GLN A 145 20.13 15.62 1.23
C GLN A 145 19.00 16.57 1.63
N ALA A 146 18.08 16.85 0.71
CA ALA A 146 16.90 17.65 1.01
C ALA A 146 15.96 16.93 2.00
N ILE A 147 15.76 15.62 1.84
CA ILE A 147 15.01 14.77 2.79
C ILE A 147 15.64 14.85 4.18
N ARG A 148 16.96 14.61 4.29
CA ARG A 148 17.70 14.71 5.56
C ARG A 148 17.47 16.06 6.23
N LYS A 149 17.66 17.15 5.46
CA LYS A 149 17.53 18.52 5.96
C LYS A 149 16.12 18.83 6.47
N ILE A 150 15.08 18.45 5.73
CA ILE A 150 13.70 18.76 6.13
C ILE A 150 13.29 17.93 7.35
N VAL A 151 13.64 16.65 7.40
CA VAL A 151 13.24 15.76 8.51
C VAL A 151 13.95 16.19 9.80
N LEU A 152 15.23 16.56 9.72
CA LEU A 152 15.99 17.06 10.86
C LEU A 152 15.43 18.39 11.39
N LYS A 153 15.04 19.29 10.49
CA LYS A 153 14.53 20.63 10.83
C LYS A 153 13.12 20.60 11.39
N GLU A 154 12.20 19.93 10.70
CA GLU A 154 10.77 19.99 11.01
C GLU A 154 10.33 18.89 11.99
N ARG A 155 11.14 17.84 12.19
CA ARG A 155 10.85 16.70 13.08
C ARG A 155 9.43 16.16 12.88
N PRO A 156 9.08 15.71 11.66
CA PRO A 156 7.72 15.35 11.35
C PRO A 156 7.22 14.16 12.15
N LYS A 157 5.94 14.19 12.51
CA LYS A 157 5.23 13.04 13.07
C LYS A 157 5.22 11.88 12.08
N MET A 158 5.02 12.21 10.80
CA MET A 158 4.94 11.23 9.72
C MET A 158 5.58 11.75 8.44
N VAL A 159 6.23 10.83 7.72
CA VAL A 159 6.64 11.02 6.33
C VAL A 159 5.79 10.14 5.43
N LEU A 160 5.44 10.67 4.25
CA LEU A 160 4.70 9.97 3.21
C LEU A 160 5.61 9.72 2.01
N LEU A 161 5.69 8.47 1.55
CA LEU A 161 6.25 8.12 0.26
C LEU A 161 5.15 7.56 -0.64
N GLN A 162 5.03 8.11 -1.84
CA GLN A 162 4.22 7.53 -2.89
C GLN A 162 5.08 6.62 -3.75
N ARG A 163 4.85 5.30 -3.75
CA ARG A 163 5.69 4.37 -4.53
C ARG A 163 5.48 4.57 -6.04
N SER A 164 4.24 4.44 -6.49
CA SER A 164 3.87 4.68 -7.90
C SER A 164 4.05 6.14 -8.27
N ARG A 165 4.39 6.40 -9.54
CA ARG A 165 4.52 7.78 -10.06
C ARG A 165 3.16 8.46 -10.26
N GLY A 166 2.08 7.69 -10.38
CA GLY A 166 0.78 8.24 -10.80
C GLY A 166 0.92 8.94 -12.15
N TYR A 167 0.54 10.22 -12.19
CA TYR A 167 0.72 11.09 -13.37
C TYR A 167 1.97 11.98 -13.29
N SER A 168 2.82 11.79 -12.29
CA SER A 168 4.10 12.51 -12.18
C SER A 168 5.09 12.05 -13.25
N THR A 169 5.99 12.96 -13.65
CA THR A 169 7.06 12.70 -14.61
C THR A 169 8.22 11.90 -14.04
N ARG A 170 8.31 11.74 -12.70
CA ARG A 170 9.39 10.96 -12.08
C ARG A 170 9.24 9.46 -12.29
N PRO A 171 10.33 8.69 -12.25
CA PRO A 171 10.24 7.24 -12.14
C PRO A 171 9.47 6.80 -10.88
N SER A 172 8.82 5.63 -10.95
CA SER A 172 8.27 4.98 -9.76
C SER A 172 9.40 4.45 -8.90
N LEU A 173 9.24 4.48 -7.57
CA LEU A 173 10.28 4.07 -6.64
C LEU A 173 10.39 2.54 -6.60
N ARG A 174 11.62 2.03 -6.69
CA ARG A 174 11.92 0.63 -6.41
C ARG A 174 12.03 0.41 -4.89
N ILE A 175 12.09 -0.85 -4.48
CA ILE A 175 12.27 -1.18 -3.06
C ILE A 175 13.61 -0.65 -2.54
N GLU A 176 14.65 -0.65 -3.37
CA GLU A 176 15.96 -0.11 -3.02
C GLU A 176 15.89 1.40 -2.74
N ASP A 177 15.17 2.15 -3.58
CA ASP A 177 14.99 3.59 -3.40
C ASP A 177 14.23 3.88 -2.09
N ILE A 178 13.18 3.10 -1.80
CA ILE A 178 12.44 3.21 -0.52
C ILE A 178 13.38 2.93 0.66
N ARG A 179 14.20 1.87 0.59
CA ARG A 179 15.13 1.48 1.65
C ARG A 179 16.14 2.60 1.95
N GLU A 180 16.72 3.19 0.91
CA GLU A 180 17.66 4.31 1.05
C GLU A 180 17.00 5.54 1.69
N ILE A 181 15.80 5.91 1.23
CA ILE A 181 15.06 7.06 1.76
C ILE A 181 14.71 6.83 3.23
N LEU A 182 14.16 5.67 3.58
CA LEU A 182 13.72 5.39 4.96
C LEU A 182 14.89 5.19 5.92
N ALA A 183 16.04 4.72 5.44
CA ALA A 183 17.28 4.67 6.24
C ALA A 183 17.69 6.08 6.68
N VAL A 184 17.64 7.07 5.78
CA VAL A 184 17.92 8.48 6.13
C VAL A 184 16.95 9.01 7.17
N VAL A 185 15.64 8.76 7.01
CA VAL A 185 14.62 9.19 7.98
C VAL A 185 14.90 8.61 9.35
N LYS A 186 15.14 7.29 9.43
CA LYS A 186 15.43 6.58 10.68
C LYS A 186 16.69 7.09 11.36
N GLU A 187 17.73 7.41 10.60
CA GLU A 187 18.99 7.96 11.12
C GLU A 187 18.78 9.32 11.80
N VAL A 188 18.04 10.24 11.18
CA VAL A 188 17.89 11.60 11.72
C VAL A 188 16.72 11.76 12.68
N SER A 189 15.67 10.97 12.55
CA SER A 189 14.43 11.08 13.33
C SER A 189 13.77 9.69 13.50
N PRO A 190 14.30 8.84 14.39
CA PRO A 190 13.85 7.45 14.54
C PRO A 190 12.38 7.31 14.96
N GLU A 191 11.80 8.33 15.61
CA GLU A 191 10.39 8.36 16.04
C GLU A 191 9.41 8.69 14.91
N THR A 192 9.90 9.16 13.75
CA THR A 192 9.03 9.55 12.62
C THR A 192 8.38 8.33 11.99
N ILE A 193 7.04 8.37 11.84
CA ILE A 193 6.28 7.30 11.19
C ILE A 193 6.56 7.30 9.69
N CYS A 194 7.03 6.18 9.14
CA CYS A 194 7.30 6.02 7.72
C CYS A 194 6.11 5.35 7.04
N PHE A 195 5.24 6.14 6.39
CA PHE A 195 4.06 5.66 5.68
C PHE A 195 4.31 5.60 4.18
N VAL A 196 4.04 4.43 3.57
CA VAL A 196 4.16 4.25 2.11
C VAL A 196 2.80 3.97 1.49
N ASP A 197 2.38 4.82 0.54
CA ASP A 197 1.33 4.48 -0.41
C ASP A 197 1.88 3.44 -1.38
N ASN A 198 1.41 2.20 -1.21
CA ASN A 198 1.94 1.04 -1.93
C ASN A 198 1.14 0.71 -3.20
N CYS A 199 0.13 1.52 -3.56
CA CYS A 199 -0.71 1.27 -4.72
C CYS A 199 0.10 1.01 -5.99
N TYR A 200 -0.27 -0.05 -6.71
CA TYR A 200 0.37 -0.55 -7.94
C TYR A 200 1.74 -1.20 -7.75
N GLY A 201 2.31 -1.16 -6.54
CA GLY A 201 3.59 -1.76 -6.22
C GLY A 201 3.49 -3.21 -5.75
N GLU A 202 2.30 -3.64 -5.32
CA GLU A 202 2.11 -4.96 -4.72
C GLU A 202 2.48 -6.06 -5.72
N PHE A 203 3.37 -6.95 -5.29
CA PHE A 203 3.92 -8.08 -6.04
C PHE A 203 4.77 -7.72 -7.28
N ALA A 204 5.08 -6.43 -7.49
CA ALA A 204 5.96 -5.99 -8.58
C ALA A 204 7.45 -6.27 -8.30
N ALA A 205 7.81 -6.54 -7.05
CA ALA A 205 9.14 -6.94 -6.60
C ALA A 205 9.03 -8.13 -5.63
N GLY A 206 10.15 -8.77 -5.31
CA GLY A 206 10.16 -9.90 -4.36
C GLY A 206 9.95 -9.48 -2.89
N GLU A 207 10.16 -8.20 -2.59
CA GLU A 207 10.00 -7.56 -1.28
C GLU A 207 8.96 -6.44 -1.35
N GLU A 208 8.38 -6.10 -0.20
CA GLU A 208 7.42 -5.00 -0.05
C GLU A 208 7.96 -3.91 0.90
N PRO A 209 7.39 -2.69 0.92
CA PRO A 209 8.00 -1.57 1.64
C PRO A 209 8.22 -1.77 3.14
N ILE A 210 7.43 -2.63 3.81
CA ILE A 210 7.63 -2.97 5.22
C ILE A 210 9.02 -3.60 5.45
N GLU A 211 9.44 -4.51 4.57
CA GLU A 211 10.76 -5.15 4.59
C GLU A 211 11.90 -4.14 4.32
N ALA A 212 11.58 -3.01 3.68
CA ALA A 212 12.50 -1.90 3.44
C ALA A 212 12.50 -0.82 4.54
N GLY A 213 11.74 -1.01 5.62
CA GLY A 213 11.70 -0.11 6.78
C GLY A 213 10.46 0.77 6.87
N ALA A 214 9.42 0.56 6.05
CA ALA A 214 8.14 1.23 6.26
C ALA A 214 7.47 0.75 7.54
N HIS A 215 6.86 1.68 8.28
CA HIS A 215 6.11 1.36 9.50
C HIS A 215 4.67 0.96 9.19
N ILE A 216 4.10 1.51 8.11
CA ILE A 216 2.73 1.21 7.67
C ILE A 216 2.62 1.42 6.16
N ILE A 217 1.83 0.57 5.51
CA ILE A 217 1.47 0.66 4.10
C ILE A 217 -0.05 0.57 3.95
N ALA A 218 -0.56 1.15 2.87
CA ALA A 218 -1.95 0.97 2.48
C ALA A 218 -2.11 0.95 0.96
N GLY A 219 -3.21 0.36 0.51
CA GLY A 219 -3.51 0.25 -0.91
C GLY A 219 -4.93 -0.24 -1.18
N SER A 220 -5.21 -0.56 -2.44
CA SER A 220 -6.55 -0.90 -2.92
C SER A 220 -6.65 -2.35 -3.37
N LEU A 221 -7.74 -3.03 -3.00
CA LEU A 221 -8.01 -4.38 -3.45
C LEU A 221 -8.51 -4.43 -4.90
N ILE A 222 -9.05 -3.35 -5.47
CA ILE A 222 -9.39 -3.32 -6.90
C ILE A 222 -8.17 -3.06 -7.81
N LYS A 223 -6.95 -3.22 -7.28
CA LYS A 223 -5.67 -3.15 -8.01
C LYS A 223 -4.95 -4.49 -7.90
N ASN A 224 -3.61 -4.47 -7.89
CA ASN A 224 -2.72 -5.62 -7.81
C ASN A 224 -3.17 -6.68 -6.78
N PRO A 225 -3.38 -6.36 -5.49
CA PRO A 225 -3.64 -7.40 -4.48
C PRO A 225 -5.01 -8.07 -4.59
N GLY A 226 -5.96 -7.54 -5.38
CA GLY A 226 -7.21 -8.26 -5.64
C GLY A 226 -7.17 -9.20 -6.82
N GLY A 227 -6.06 -9.24 -7.58
CA GLY A 227 -5.90 -10.14 -8.73
C GLY A 227 -7.01 -10.01 -9.78
N GLY A 228 -7.68 -8.86 -9.88
CA GLY A 228 -8.84 -8.66 -10.76
C GLY A 228 -10.12 -9.40 -10.35
N ILE A 229 -10.14 -10.00 -9.15
CA ILE A 229 -11.25 -10.82 -8.63
C ILE A 229 -11.92 -10.16 -7.42
N ALA A 230 -11.16 -9.46 -6.57
CA ALA A 230 -11.72 -8.77 -5.43
C ALA A 230 -12.74 -7.70 -5.89
N PRO A 231 -13.98 -7.72 -5.35
CA PRO A 231 -15.07 -6.89 -5.88
C PRO A 231 -14.97 -5.41 -5.47
N THR A 232 -14.28 -5.12 -4.37
CA THR A 232 -14.10 -3.77 -3.80
C THR A 232 -12.97 -3.81 -2.77
N GLY A 233 -12.76 -2.74 -2.01
CA GLY A 233 -12.00 -2.78 -0.77
C GLY A 233 -10.61 -2.18 -0.83
N GLY A 234 -9.96 -2.25 0.32
CA GLY A 234 -8.63 -1.71 0.58
C GLY A 234 -7.96 -2.49 1.71
N TYR A 235 -6.67 -2.23 1.89
CA TYR A 235 -5.90 -2.81 2.97
C TYR A 235 -5.01 -1.77 3.62
N ILE A 236 -4.71 -2.01 4.89
CA ILE A 236 -3.68 -1.35 5.66
C ILE A 236 -2.86 -2.45 6.32
N ALA A 237 -1.53 -2.40 6.27
CA ALA A 237 -0.65 -3.38 6.90
C ALA A 237 0.59 -2.69 7.47
N GLY A 238 1.07 -3.12 8.62
CA GLY A 238 2.27 -2.55 9.24
C GLY A 238 2.44 -2.94 10.70
N ARG A 239 3.04 -2.03 11.47
CA ARG A 239 3.13 -2.15 12.93
C ARG A 239 1.75 -2.21 13.58
N ALA A 240 1.59 -3.06 14.59
CA ALA A 240 0.30 -3.33 15.22
C ALA A 240 -0.32 -2.06 15.83
N ASP A 241 0.48 -1.26 16.53
CA ASP A 241 0.03 -0.03 17.20
C ASP A 241 -0.52 1.04 16.23
N LEU A 242 -0.01 1.06 14.99
CA LEU A 242 -0.46 1.99 13.95
C LEU A 242 -1.72 1.46 13.24
N VAL A 243 -1.77 0.15 12.99
CA VAL A 243 -2.90 -0.50 12.32
C VAL A 243 -4.13 -0.47 13.21
N GLU A 244 -4.00 -0.65 14.52
CA GLU A 244 -5.10 -0.56 15.48
C GLU A 244 -5.74 0.82 15.52
N LYS A 245 -4.95 1.90 15.54
CA LYS A 245 -5.46 3.27 15.43
C LYS A 245 -6.20 3.50 14.12
N ALA A 246 -5.68 2.96 13.01
CA ALA A 246 -6.35 3.04 11.72
C ALA A 246 -7.68 2.24 11.70
N ALA A 247 -7.74 1.11 12.40
CA ALA A 247 -8.95 0.32 12.57
C ALA A 247 -10.01 1.08 13.37
N ASP A 248 -9.65 1.68 14.51
CA ASP A 248 -10.54 2.51 15.32
C ASP A 248 -11.10 3.69 14.52
N TYR A 249 -10.29 4.30 13.65
CA TYR A 249 -10.77 5.38 12.78
C TYR A 249 -11.72 4.88 11.68
N LEU A 250 -11.48 3.67 11.13
CA LEU A 250 -12.37 3.06 10.16
C LEU A 250 -13.74 2.73 10.76
N THR A 251 -13.77 2.34 12.03
CA THR A 251 -14.97 1.89 12.75
C THR A 251 -15.41 2.91 13.80
N ALA A 252 -14.99 2.73 15.06
CA ALA A 252 -15.10 3.69 16.14
C ALA A 252 -14.06 3.36 17.23
N PRO A 253 -13.64 4.36 18.05
CA PRO A 253 -12.71 4.13 19.15
C PRO A 253 -13.16 3.03 20.12
N GLY A 254 -12.25 2.10 20.42
CA GLY A 254 -12.51 0.98 21.34
C GLY A 254 -13.21 -0.21 20.69
N LEU A 255 -13.57 -0.11 19.40
CA LEU A 255 -14.12 -1.23 18.63
C LEU A 255 -13.11 -1.81 17.64
N GLY A 256 -12.14 -1.00 17.17
CA GLY A 256 -11.05 -1.45 16.32
C GLY A 256 -11.49 -2.28 15.12
N ASP A 257 -10.84 -3.43 14.95
CA ASP A 257 -11.04 -4.36 13.83
C ASP A 257 -11.99 -5.53 14.14
N GLU A 258 -12.66 -5.52 15.30
CA GLU A 258 -13.51 -6.61 15.80
C GLU A 258 -14.87 -6.71 15.10
N LEU A 259 -15.27 -5.66 14.37
CA LEU A 259 -16.58 -5.58 13.70
C LEU A 259 -16.49 -5.16 12.24
N GLY A 260 -17.61 -5.33 11.53
CA GLY A 260 -17.73 -5.09 10.11
C GLY A 260 -17.99 -6.40 9.38
N SER A 261 -19.28 -6.72 9.24
CA SER A 261 -19.74 -7.91 8.51
C SER A 261 -19.58 -7.76 6.99
N TYR A 262 -19.49 -8.88 6.27
CA TYR A 262 -19.62 -8.89 4.81
C TYR A 262 -20.45 -10.08 4.33
N ALA A 263 -21.71 -9.82 3.97
CA ALA A 263 -22.68 -10.85 3.66
C ALA A 263 -22.32 -11.70 2.44
N SER A 264 -21.62 -11.14 1.45
CA SER A 264 -21.26 -11.85 0.21
C SER A 264 -20.11 -12.86 0.39
N GLY A 265 -19.48 -12.90 1.56
CA GLY A 265 -18.40 -13.83 1.89
C GLY A 265 -17.04 -13.44 1.32
N TYR A 266 -15.99 -14.10 1.82
CA TYR A 266 -14.61 -13.69 1.61
C TYR A 266 -13.89 -14.43 0.49
N ARG A 267 -14.55 -15.42 -0.14
CA ARG A 267 -13.95 -16.28 -1.18
C ARG A 267 -13.22 -15.48 -2.27
N LEU A 268 -13.82 -14.40 -2.76
CA LEU A 268 -13.25 -13.60 -3.85
C LEU A 268 -12.01 -12.80 -3.41
N PHE A 269 -11.93 -12.38 -2.15
CA PHE A 269 -10.74 -11.71 -1.63
C PHE A 269 -9.58 -12.69 -1.49
N PHE A 270 -9.83 -13.87 -0.92
CA PHE A 270 -8.81 -14.91 -0.84
C PHE A 270 -8.36 -15.35 -2.25
N GLN A 271 -9.29 -15.68 -3.14
CA GLN A 271 -8.96 -16.09 -4.50
C GLN A 271 -8.18 -14.99 -5.25
N GLY A 272 -8.61 -13.73 -5.13
CA GLY A 272 -7.92 -12.59 -5.72
C GLY A 272 -6.49 -12.43 -5.23
N PHE A 273 -6.30 -12.49 -3.91
CA PHE A 273 -4.97 -12.34 -3.32
C PHE A 273 -4.04 -13.52 -3.64
N PHE A 274 -4.59 -14.74 -3.75
CA PHE A 274 -3.84 -15.91 -4.21
C PHE A 274 -3.35 -15.76 -5.67
N MET A 275 -4.20 -15.20 -6.54
CA MET A 275 -3.88 -14.97 -7.95
C MET A 275 -3.05 -13.71 -8.21
N ALA A 276 -3.01 -12.78 -7.24
CA ALA A 276 -2.42 -11.46 -7.40
C ALA A 276 -0.97 -11.46 -7.93
N PRO A 277 -0.02 -12.30 -7.44
CA PRO A 277 1.33 -12.35 -7.99
C PRO A 277 1.39 -12.65 -9.50
N HIS A 278 0.53 -13.55 -9.97
CA HIS A 278 0.46 -13.92 -11.38
C HIS A 278 -0.17 -12.80 -12.21
N VAL A 279 -1.29 -12.24 -11.76
CA VAL A 279 -2.01 -11.19 -12.48
C VAL A 279 -1.19 -9.91 -12.59
N THR A 280 -0.49 -9.52 -11.52
CA THR A 280 0.47 -8.41 -11.54
C THR A 280 1.56 -8.65 -12.59
N ALA A 281 2.12 -9.87 -12.65
CA ALA A 281 3.13 -10.23 -13.64
C ALA A 281 2.61 -10.09 -15.08
N GLN A 282 1.37 -10.49 -15.37
CA GLN A 282 0.77 -10.31 -16.70
C GLN A 282 0.65 -8.82 -17.06
N ALA A 283 0.22 -7.98 -16.11
CA ALA A 283 0.11 -6.54 -16.34
C ALA A 283 1.47 -5.90 -16.62
N ILE A 284 2.52 -6.26 -15.87
CA ILE A 284 3.88 -5.75 -16.08
C ILE A 284 4.43 -6.22 -17.43
N LYS A 285 4.21 -7.48 -17.81
CA LYS A 285 4.60 -7.98 -19.14
C LYS A 285 3.90 -7.23 -20.27
N GLY A 286 2.61 -6.92 -20.11
CA GLY A 286 1.88 -6.08 -21.05
C GLY A 286 2.47 -4.67 -21.18
N ALA A 287 2.88 -4.06 -20.05
CA ALA A 287 3.53 -2.75 -20.07
C ALA A 287 4.93 -2.79 -20.72
N VAL A 288 5.70 -3.85 -20.49
CA VAL A 288 7.01 -4.05 -21.14
C VAL A 288 6.83 -4.27 -22.64
N PHE A 289 5.86 -5.10 -23.05
CA PHE A 289 5.56 -5.32 -24.47
C PHE A 289 5.10 -4.05 -25.17
N ALA A 290 4.28 -3.22 -24.53
CA ALA A 290 3.84 -1.95 -25.11
C ALA A 290 4.97 -0.90 -25.24
N ALA A 291 6.08 -1.08 -24.54
CA ALA A 291 7.23 -0.19 -24.57
C ALA A 291 8.31 -0.60 -25.59
N ALA A 292 8.28 -1.85 -26.06
CA ALA A 292 9.12 -2.37 -27.13
C ALA A 292 8.46 -2.11 -28.49
#